data_AF-A0A8S3DEW5-F1
#
_entry.id   AF-A0A8S3DEW5-F1
#
_cell.length_a   1.000
_cell.length_b   1.000
_cell.length_c   1.000
_cell.angle_alpha   90.00
_cell.angle_beta   90.00
_cell.angle_gamma   90.00
#
_symmetry.space_group_name_H-M   'P 1'
#
loop_
_entity.id
_entity.type
_entity.pdbx_description
1 polymer ?
#
loop_
_entity_poly.entity_id
_entity_poly.type
_entity_poly.pdbx_seq_one_letter_code
_entity_poly.pdbx_strand_id
1 'polypeptide(L)' 'AKLLYSAAKRYTWDGVSSARYNLTSVTAYPLFTHIYVDVGSPPPGFS' A
#
# COMPACT_ATOMS: atom_id res chain seq x y z
N ALA A 1 9.17 19.80 -8.38
CA ALA A 1 7.74 20.04 -8.68
C ALA A 1 6.99 18.86 -9.32
N LYS A 2 7.66 17.91 -10.01
CA LYS A 2 7.01 16.79 -10.72
C LYS A 2 6.15 15.87 -9.82
N LEU A 3 6.62 15.56 -8.62
CA LEU A 3 5.90 14.71 -7.66
C LEU A 3 4.64 15.39 -7.09
N LEU A 4 4.67 16.71 -6.88
CA LEU A 4 3.53 17.48 -6.38
C LEU A 4 2.38 17.49 -7.41
N TYR A 5 2.73 17.68 -8.69
CA TYR A 5 1.77 17.66 -9.80
C TYR A 5 1.14 16.27 -10.01
N SER A 6 1.94 15.20 -9.92
CA SER A 6 1.40 13.83 -9.98
C SER A 6 0.58 13.46 -8.76
N ALA A 7 0.95 13.93 -7.57
CA ALA A 7 0.20 13.68 -6.33
C ALA A 7 -1.21 14.29 -6.40
N ALA A 8 -1.34 15.53 -6.87
CA ALA A 8 -2.65 16.19 -7.00
C ALA A 8 -3.62 15.44 -7.93
N LYS A 9 -3.10 14.75 -8.97
CA LYS A 9 -3.93 13.94 -9.88
C LYS A 9 -4.21 12.53 -9.38
N ARG A 10 -3.27 11.93 -8.65
CA ARG A 10 -3.37 10.53 -8.19
C ARG A 10 -4.07 10.39 -6.85
N TYR A 11 -4.09 11.43 -6.02
CA TYR A 11 -4.67 11.38 -4.67
C TYR A 11 -6.13 10.90 -4.62
N THR A 12 -6.92 11.19 -5.65
CA THR A 12 -8.32 10.74 -5.72
C THR A 12 -8.48 9.30 -6.23
N TRP A 13 -7.45 8.72 -6.87
CA TRP A 13 -7.50 7.43 -7.56
C TRP A 13 -6.61 6.36 -6.86
N ASP A 14 -5.58 6.79 -6.14
CA ASP A 14 -4.55 5.98 -5.49
C ASP A 14 -4.56 6.26 -3.99
N GLY A 15 -4.85 5.25 -3.17
CA GLY A 15 -5.05 5.38 -1.73
C GLY A 15 -5.79 4.20 -1.11
N VAL A 16 -6.53 4.43 -0.03
CA VAL A 16 -7.22 3.35 0.73
C VAL A 16 -8.25 2.61 -0.13
N SER A 17 -8.95 3.31 -1.03
CA SER A 17 -9.99 2.72 -1.89
C SER A 17 -9.43 1.76 -2.94
N SER A 18 -8.17 1.92 -3.34
CA SER A 18 -7.48 1.09 -4.34
C SER A 18 -6.42 0.18 -3.73
N ALA A 19 -6.20 0.26 -2.41
CA ALA A 19 -5.25 -0.58 -1.69
C ALA A 19 -5.64 -2.06 -1.79
N ARG A 20 -4.73 -2.88 -2.31
CA ARG A 20 -4.88 -4.33 -2.39
C ARG A 20 -3.73 -4.99 -1.66
N TYR A 21 -4.06 -5.93 -0.80
CA TYR A 21 -3.11 -6.74 -0.06
C TYR A 21 -3.74 -8.10 0.24
N ASN A 22 -2.89 -9.09 0.48
CA ASN A 22 -3.31 -10.37 1.01
C ASN A 22 -2.78 -10.51 2.44
N LEU A 23 -3.66 -10.83 3.38
CA LEU A 23 -3.29 -11.01 4.78
C LEU A 23 -2.64 -12.37 4.95
N THR A 24 -1.36 -12.41 5.33
CA THR A 24 -0.62 -13.67 5.45
C THR A 24 -0.61 -14.20 6.88
N SER A 25 -0.43 -13.31 7.87
CA SER A 25 -0.45 -13.70 9.29
C SER A 25 -0.77 -12.52 10.19
N VAL A 26 -1.45 -12.82 11.29
CA VAL A 26 -1.71 -11.89 12.39
C VAL A 26 -1.18 -12.51 13.67
N THR A 27 -0.31 -11.81 14.37
CA THR A 27 0.24 -12.28 15.65
C THR A 27 0.15 -11.17 16.68
N ALA A 28 -0.63 -11.42 17.73
CA ALA A 28 -0.74 -10.51 18.86
C ALA A 28 0.40 -10.79 19.85
N TYR A 29 1.14 -9.75 20.19
CA TYR A 29 2.10 -9.72 21.27
C TYR A 29 1.56 -8.85 22.40
N PRO A 30 2.09 -8.97 23.64
CA PRO A 30 1.57 -8.21 24.77
C PRO A 30 1.55 -6.68 24.58
N LEU A 31 2.43 -6.12 23.73
CA LEU A 31 2.58 -4.67 23.54
C LEU A 31 2.23 -4.18 22.13
N PHE A 32 2.05 -5.08 21.15
CA PHE A 32 1.75 -4.72 19.78
C PHE A 32 1.18 -5.91 19.00
N THR A 33 0.64 -5.65 17.82
CA THR A 33 0.19 -6.69 16.89
C THR A 33 1.01 -6.62 15.63
N HIS A 34 1.64 -7.74 15.26
CA HIS A 34 2.23 -7.90 13.94
C HIS A 34 1.16 -8.30 12.95
N ILE A 35 1.10 -7.58 11.84
CA ILE A 35 0.27 -7.87 10.69
C ILE A 35 1.21 -8.04 9.51
N TYR A 36 1.36 -9.28 9.06
CA TYR A 36 2.11 -9.59 7.85
C TYR A 36 1.14 -9.55 6.66
N VAL A 37 1.50 -8.77 5.65
CA VAL A 37 0.72 -8.61 4.43
C VAL A 37 1.61 -8.75 3.21
N ASP A 38 1.09 -9.41 2.18
CA ASP A 38 1.66 -9.40 0.84
C ASP A 38 0.99 -8.29 0.02
N VAL A 39 1.79 -7.34 -0.48
CA VAL A 39 1.34 -6.20 -1.29
C VAL A 39 1.57 -6.42 -2.79
N GLY A 40 2.03 -7.61 -3.17
CA GLY A 40 2.34 -7.97 -4.55
C GLY A 40 3.62 -7.31 -5.08
N SER A 41 3.77 -7.36 -6.40
CA SER A 41 4.92 -6.78 -7.11
C SER A 41 4.53 -5.45 -7.79
N PRO A 42 5.50 -4.56 -8.07
CA PRO A 42 5.24 -3.37 -8.86
C PRO A 42 4.56 -3.71 -10.20
N PRO A 43 3.53 -2.96 -10.61
CA PRO A 43 2.88 -3.17 -11.90
C PRO A 43 3.87 -3.03 -13.08
N PRO A 44 3.64 -3.71 -14.21
CA PRO A 44 4.46 -3.55 -15.41
C PRO A 44 4.58 -2.07 -15.82
N GLY A 45 5.79 -1.62 -16.15
CA GLY A 45 6.07 -0.23 -16.55
C GLY A 45 6.45 0.73 -15.41
N PHE A 46 6.59 0.23 -14.18
CA PHE A 46 7.08 1.00 -13.01
C PHE A 46 8.53 0.61 -12.59
N SER A 47 9.34 0.12 -13.53
CA SER A 47 10.78 -0.20 -13.34
C SER A 47 11.67 1.04 -13.35
#